data_AF-A0A9P5VNW7-F1
#
_entry.id   AF-A0A9P5VNW7-F1
#
_cell.length_a   1.000
_cell.length_b   1.000
_cell.length_c   1.000
_cell.angle_alpha   90.00
_cell.angle_beta   90.00
_cell.angle_gamma   90.00
#
_symmetry.space_group_name_H-M   'P 1'
#
loop_
_entity.id
_entity.type
_entity.pdbx_description
1 polymer ?
#
loop_
_entity_poly.entity_id
_entity_poly.type
_entity_poly.pdbx_seq_one_letter_code
_entity_poly.pdbx_strand_id
1 'polypeptide(L)'
;MYKFVLLLVALSAQMAHAQTYTVRLTNNSGYGVLLTAGADDRPCYCVKNTQTNTIESSFGDGVTKVFSRSDCTGSYSTIAPDNKIYNAQWVNSISFGNPNVASWPTGDGCPNYYD
;
A
#
# COMPACT_ATOMS: atom_id res chain seq x y z
N MET A 1 -6.07 -30.42 -41.66
CA MET A 1 -5.74 -30.53 -40.22
C MET A 1 -5.03 -29.27 -39.72
N TYR A 2 -5.62 -28.08 -39.96
CA TYR A 2 -5.03 -26.78 -39.62
C TYR A 2 -6.01 -25.87 -38.84
N LYS A 3 -7.29 -26.26 -38.76
CA LYS A 3 -8.34 -25.49 -38.07
C LYS A 3 -8.28 -25.58 -36.54
N PHE A 4 -7.65 -26.61 -35.96
CA PHE A 4 -7.52 -26.75 -34.51
C PHE A 4 -6.30 -26.04 -33.92
N VAL A 5 -5.28 -25.73 -34.72
CA VAL A 5 -4.06 -25.07 -34.24
C VAL A 5 -4.30 -23.57 -33.98
N LEU A 6 -5.22 -22.94 -34.73
CA LEU A 6 -5.55 -21.52 -34.56
C LEU A 6 -6.33 -21.20 -33.28
N LEU A 7 -6.96 -22.19 -32.63
CA LEU A 7 -7.69 -22.00 -31.37
C LEU A 7 -6.78 -22.02 -30.13
N LEU A 8 -5.57 -22.59 -30.21
CA LEU A 8 -4.64 -22.65 -29.07
C LEU A 8 -3.88 -21.35 -28.82
N VAL A 9 -3.79 -20.44 -29.79
CA VAL A 9 -3.05 -19.16 -29.65
C VAL A 9 -3.91 -18.06 -29.01
N ALA A 10 -5.23 -18.23 -28.94
CA ALA A 10 -6.14 -17.25 -28.36
C ALA A 10 -6.29 -17.36 -26.82
N LEU A 11 -5.74 -18.39 -26.18
CA LEU A 11 -5.98 -18.68 -24.76
C LEU A 11 -4.79 -18.39 -23.82
N SER A 12 -3.68 -17.86 -24.33
CA SER A 12 -2.46 -17.65 -23.53
C SER A 12 -1.99 -16.20 -23.56
N ALA A 13 -2.81 -15.27 -23.06
CA ALA A 13 -2.36 -13.92 -22.76
C ALA A 13 -3.23 -13.23 -21.69
N GLN A 14 -3.70 -13.97 -20.69
CA GLN A 14 -4.05 -13.33 -19.42
C GLN A 14 -2.80 -13.40 -18.56
N MET A 15 -1.84 -12.51 -18.84
CA MET A 15 -0.82 -12.21 -17.83
C MET A 15 -1.58 -11.59 -16.67
N ALA A 16 -1.87 -12.39 -15.66
CA ALA A 16 -2.26 -11.90 -14.36
C ALA A 16 -1.10 -11.02 -13.88
N HIS A 17 -1.19 -9.72 -14.14
CA HIS A 17 -0.33 -8.76 -13.50
C HIS A 17 -0.59 -8.90 -12.02
N ALA A 18 0.36 -9.49 -11.28
CA ALA A 18 0.34 -9.48 -9.83
C ALA A 18 0.39 -8.00 -9.40
N GLN A 19 -0.77 -7.41 -9.16
CA GLN A 19 -0.87 -6.04 -8.68
C GLN A 19 -0.21 -6.01 -7.31
N THR A 20 0.83 -5.21 -7.17
CA THR A 20 1.51 -4.97 -5.89
C THR A 20 1.30 -3.52 -5.55
N TYR A 21 0.69 -3.27 -4.40
CA TYR A 21 0.49 -1.92 -3.90
C TYR A 21 1.68 -1.53 -3.05
N THR A 22 2.13 -0.27 -3.16
CA THR A 22 3.31 0.17 -2.42
C THR A 22 3.10 1.53 -1.77
N VAL A 23 3.68 1.70 -0.58
CA VAL A 23 3.73 2.97 0.13
C VAL A 23 5.16 3.21 0.58
N ARG A 24 5.70 4.39 0.25
CA ARG A 24 7.01 4.81 0.71
C ARG A 24 6.88 5.78 1.87
N LEU A 25 7.54 5.46 2.98
CA LEU A 25 7.70 6.31 4.16
C LEU A 25 9.09 6.94 4.11
N THR A 26 9.19 8.26 4.21
CA THR A 26 10.50 8.94 4.27
C THR A 26 10.60 9.75 5.56
N ASN A 27 11.72 9.61 6.27
CA ASN A 27 11.97 10.38 7.48
C ASN A 27 12.52 11.79 7.19
N ASN A 28 12.70 12.60 8.24
CA ASN A 28 13.25 13.96 8.12
C ASN A 28 14.69 14.00 7.55
N SER A 29 15.46 12.92 7.67
CA SER A 29 16.82 12.81 7.14
C SER A 29 16.86 12.35 5.67
N GLY A 30 15.71 12.09 5.05
CA GLY A 30 15.61 11.59 3.67
C GLY A 30 15.75 10.07 3.54
N TYR A 31 15.90 9.33 4.64
CA TYR A 31 15.91 7.87 4.62
C TYR A 31 14.49 7.34 4.39
N GLY A 32 14.33 6.35 3.51
CA GLY A 32 13.05 5.85 3.07
C GLY A 32 12.87 4.34 3.24
N VAL A 33 11.67 3.92 3.66
CA VAL A 33 11.24 2.52 3.70
C VAL A 33 10.07 2.31 2.76
N LEU A 34 10.07 1.17 2.07
CA LEU A 34 9.00 0.76 1.18
C LEU A 34 8.17 -0.34 1.87
N LEU A 35 6.88 -0.09 2.03
CA LEU A 35 5.89 -1.09 2.43
C LEU A 35 5.19 -1.63 1.18
N THR A 36 4.87 -2.92 1.17
CA THR A 36 4.23 -3.59 0.04
C THR A 36 3.01 -4.40 0.50
N ALA A 37 2.03 -4.53 -0.39
CA ALA A 37 0.85 -5.37 -0.19
C ALA A 37 0.52 -6.11 -1.49
N GLY A 38 0.04 -7.35 -1.38
CA GLY A 38 -0.44 -8.13 -2.51
C GLY A 38 -1.75 -7.60 -3.10
N ALA A 39 -2.14 -8.14 -4.25
CA ALA A 39 -3.33 -7.73 -5.00
C ALA A 39 -4.65 -7.92 -4.22
N ASP A 40 -4.69 -8.94 -3.37
CA ASP A 40 -5.86 -9.31 -2.57
C ASP A 40 -5.72 -8.88 -1.10
N ASP A 41 -4.70 -8.09 -0.80
CA ASP A 41 -4.39 -7.67 0.56
C ASP A 41 -4.72 -6.22 0.82
N ARG A 42 -4.99 -5.95 2.09
CA ARG A 42 -5.08 -4.60 2.62
C ARG A 42 -4.52 -4.53 4.04
N PRO A 43 -3.20 -4.62 4.21
CA PRO A 43 -2.59 -4.54 5.53
C PRO A 43 -2.87 -3.18 6.19
N CYS A 44 -2.99 -3.20 7.50
CA CYS A 44 -2.90 -2.04 8.37
C CYS A 44 -1.57 -2.08 9.11
N TYR A 45 -0.68 -1.16 8.77
CA TYR A 45 0.60 -0.97 9.42
C TYR A 45 0.49 0.14 10.47
N CYS A 46 0.94 -0.13 11.70
CA CYS A 46 1.25 0.96 12.62
C CYS A 46 2.54 1.63 12.17
N VAL A 47 2.52 2.96 12.04
CA VAL A 47 3.66 3.81 11.61
C VAL A 47 3.90 4.98 12.55
N LYS A 48 3.42 4.87 13.80
CA LYS A 48 3.54 5.89 14.85
C LYS A 48 5.01 6.25 15.11
N ASN A 49 5.52 7.17 14.33
CA ASN A 49 6.90 7.62 14.35
C ASN A 49 6.94 9.12 14.08
N THR A 50 7.50 9.87 15.03
CA THR A 50 7.60 11.33 14.95
C THR A 50 8.56 11.80 13.86
N GLN A 51 9.31 10.91 13.23
CA GLN A 51 10.26 11.25 12.17
C GLN A 51 9.66 11.12 10.77
N THR A 52 8.49 10.51 10.58
CA THR A 52 7.89 10.33 9.24
C THR A 52 7.50 11.69 8.66
N ASN A 53 8.29 12.14 7.69
CA ASN A 53 8.11 13.43 7.02
C ASN A 53 7.11 13.32 5.88
N THR A 54 7.28 12.31 5.02
CA THR A 54 6.44 12.11 3.85
C THR A 54 5.92 10.69 3.77
N ILE A 55 4.69 10.56 3.29
CA ILE A 55 4.08 9.30 2.91
C ILE A 55 3.67 9.43 1.45
N GLU A 56 4.22 8.57 0.61
CA GLU A 56 3.96 8.52 -0.82
C GLU A 56 3.22 7.22 -1.15
N SER A 57 2.06 7.35 -1.78
CA SER A 57 1.30 6.22 -2.29
C SER A 57 1.79 5.95 -3.71
N SER A 58 2.33 4.77 -3.97
CA SER A 58 2.95 4.44 -5.26
C SER A 58 2.18 3.34 -5.98
N PHE A 59 1.87 3.61 -7.25
CA PHE A 59 1.42 2.73 -8.33
C PHE A 59 0.22 1.80 -8.07
N GLY A 60 -0.78 1.92 -8.95
CA GLY A 60 -1.94 1.04 -9.05
C GLY A 60 -3.27 1.74 -8.75
N ASP A 61 -4.35 0.97 -8.80
CA ASP A 61 -5.73 1.35 -8.43
C ASP A 61 -6.00 1.25 -6.92
N GLY A 62 -4.94 1.06 -6.14
CA GLY A 62 -5.01 0.89 -4.70
C GLY A 62 -5.38 2.20 -3.98
N VAL A 63 -5.95 2.06 -2.79
CA VAL A 63 -6.33 3.21 -1.97
C VAL A 63 -5.51 3.21 -0.67
N THR A 64 -4.73 4.27 -0.49
CA THR A 64 -3.96 4.52 0.74
C THR A 64 -4.77 5.41 1.68
N LYS A 65 -5.13 4.86 2.84
CA LYS A 65 -5.77 5.56 3.95
C LYS A 65 -4.77 5.75 5.08
N VAL A 66 -4.71 6.96 5.62
CA VAL A 66 -3.85 7.31 6.76
C VAL A 66 -4.70 7.76 7.94
N PHE A 67 -4.28 7.37 9.14
CA PHE A 67 -5.05 7.52 10.37
C PHE A 67 -4.19 8.17 11.46
N SER A 68 -4.83 8.97 12.31
CA SER A 68 -4.21 9.47 13.55
C SER A 68 -4.26 8.45 14.69
N ARG A 69 -4.96 7.32 14.50
CA ARG A 69 -4.91 6.17 15.41
C ARG A 69 -3.91 5.13 14.92
N SER A 70 -3.49 4.22 15.80
CA SER A 70 -2.48 3.20 15.49
C SER A 70 -3.06 1.88 14.97
N ASP A 71 -4.38 1.77 14.85
CA ASP A 71 -5.13 0.54 14.57
C ASP A 71 -5.97 0.60 13.28
N CYS A 72 -5.76 1.62 12.44
CA CYS A 72 -6.55 1.91 11.24
C CYS A 72 -8.07 2.03 11.48
N THR A 73 -8.46 2.48 12.68
CA THR A 73 -9.87 2.78 12.99
C THR A 73 -10.15 4.28 13.02
N GLY A 74 -11.43 4.64 12.90
CA GLY A 74 -11.91 6.01 12.99
C GLY A 74 -11.73 6.81 11.69
N SER A 75 -11.63 8.14 11.84
CA SER A 75 -11.48 9.06 10.72
C SER A 75 -10.14 8.88 10.02
N TYR A 76 -10.15 9.00 8.69
CA TYR A 76 -8.98 8.86 7.85
C TYR A 76 -8.90 9.96 6.80
N SER A 77 -7.68 10.17 6.31
CA SER A 77 -7.42 10.90 5.07
C SER A 77 -7.00 9.90 3.99
N THR A 78 -7.30 10.21 2.73
CA THR A 78 -6.89 9.38 1.59
C THR A 78 -5.74 10.06 0.85
N ILE A 79 -4.72 9.28 0.49
CA ILE A 79 -3.67 9.69 -0.45
C ILE A 79 -4.04 9.08 -1.80
N ALA A 80 -4.21 9.93 -2.82
CA ALA A 80 -4.47 9.46 -4.17
C ALA A 80 -3.26 8.66 -4.71
N PRO A 81 -3.48 7.74 -5.66
CA PRO A 81 -2.38 7.07 -6.36
C PRO A 81 -1.38 8.07 -6.93
N ASP A 82 -0.09 7.72 -6.87
CA ASP A 82 1.05 8.51 -7.36
C ASP A 82 1.13 9.92 -6.73
N ASN A 83 0.58 10.06 -5.54
CA ASN A 83 0.59 11.29 -4.76
C ASN A 83 1.23 11.07 -3.39
N LYS A 84 1.58 12.18 -2.73
CA LYS A 84 2.20 12.17 -1.41
C LYS A 84 1.67 13.27 -0.53
N ILE A 85 1.73 13.02 0.77
CA ILE A 85 1.51 14.02 1.80
C ILE A 85 2.83 14.37 2.48
N TYR A 86 2.93 15.61 2.93
CA TYR A 86 4.06 16.15 3.68
C TYR A 86 3.64 16.39 5.13
N ASN A 87 4.63 16.57 6.00
CA ASN A 87 4.43 16.76 7.45
C ASN A 87 3.56 15.64 8.04
N ALA A 88 3.89 14.39 7.70
CA ALA A 88 3.11 13.21 8.04
C ALA A 88 3.34 12.70 9.48
N GLN A 89 3.97 13.48 10.37
CA GLN A 89 4.28 13.07 11.74
C GLN A 89 3.04 12.81 12.60
N TRP A 90 1.87 13.27 12.16
CA TRP A 90 0.59 13.03 12.82
C TRP A 90 -0.01 11.64 12.51
N VAL A 91 0.51 10.95 11.48
CA VAL A 91 0.01 9.65 11.05
C VAL A 91 0.56 8.55 11.96
N ASN A 92 -0.36 7.76 12.53
CA ASN A 92 -0.02 6.68 13.45
C ASN A 92 -0.27 5.29 12.84
N SER A 93 -1.11 5.18 11.81
CA SER A 93 -1.25 3.95 11.02
C SER A 93 -1.64 4.24 9.57
N ILE A 94 -1.36 3.27 8.70
CA ILE A 94 -1.65 3.32 7.27
C ILE A 94 -2.32 2.02 6.88
N SER A 95 -3.42 2.13 6.13
CA SER A 95 -4.02 1.01 5.42
C SER A 95 -3.93 1.26 3.93
N PHE A 96 -3.30 0.36 3.18
CA PHE A 96 -3.17 0.48 1.74
C PHE A 96 -3.37 -0.89 1.08
N GLY A 97 -3.79 -0.89 -0.17
CA GLY A 97 -4.09 -2.12 -0.91
C GLY A 97 -5.41 -2.03 -1.68
N ASN A 98 -5.98 -3.19 -1.96
CA ASN A 98 -7.23 -3.31 -2.71
C ASN A 98 -8.38 -2.57 -2.00
N PRO A 99 -9.07 -1.62 -2.66
CA PRO A 99 -10.14 -0.86 -2.03
C PRO A 99 -11.33 -1.72 -1.58
N ASN A 100 -11.54 -2.87 -2.22
CA ASN A 100 -12.66 -3.78 -1.98
C ASN A 100 -12.37 -4.81 -0.87
N VAL A 101 -11.14 -4.85 -0.35
CA VAL A 101 -10.74 -5.73 0.74
C VAL A 101 -10.78 -4.96 2.06
N ALA A 102 -11.25 -5.63 3.12
CA ALA A 102 -11.22 -5.07 4.47
C ALA A 102 -9.79 -5.05 5.01
N SER A 103 -9.43 -4.00 5.73
CA SER A 103 -8.09 -3.90 6.29
C SER A 103 -7.88 -4.87 7.44
N TRP A 104 -6.70 -5.47 7.52
CA TRP A 104 -6.32 -6.39 8.61
C TRP A 104 -5.00 -5.96 9.27
N PRO A 105 -4.84 -6.09 10.60
CA PRO A 105 -3.64 -5.65 11.31
C PRO A 105 -2.45 -6.56 11.02
N THR A 106 -1.28 -5.99 10.70
CA THR A 106 -0.09 -6.78 10.35
C THR A 106 0.64 -7.43 11.54
N GLY A 107 0.14 -7.29 12.77
CA GLY A 107 0.69 -7.93 13.98
C GLY A 107 0.90 -6.96 15.16
N ASP A 108 1.18 -7.52 16.34
CA ASP A 108 1.11 -6.90 17.68
C ASP A 108 2.26 -5.91 18.00
N GLY A 109 2.47 -4.88 17.18
CA GLY A 109 3.45 -3.84 17.51
C GLY A 109 3.49 -2.64 16.56
N CYS A 110 4.12 -1.56 17.03
CA CYS A 110 4.46 -0.39 16.24
C CYS A 110 5.99 -0.37 16.07
N PRO A 111 6.54 -1.04 15.04
CA PRO A 111 7.98 -1.09 14.84
C PRO A 111 8.53 0.29 14.46
N ASN A 112 9.79 0.54 14.80
CA ASN A 112 10.52 1.66 14.23
C ASN A 112 11.04 1.26 12.84
N TYR A 113 10.54 1.92 11.79
CA TYR A 113 10.95 1.64 10.41
C TYR A 113 12.29 2.30 10.03
N TYR A 114 12.92 3.05 10.91
CA TYR A 114 14.14 3.81 10.60
C TYR A 114 15.37 3.37 11.39
N ASP A 115 15.26 2.29 12.18
CA ASP A 115 16.37 1.69 12.95
C ASP A 115 17.09 0.58 12.16
#